data_AF-A0A0Q6KBR1-F1
#
_entry.id   AF-A0A0Q6KBR1-F1
#
_cell.length_a   1.000
_cell.length_b   1.000
_cell.length_c   1.000
_cell.angle_alpha   90.00
_cell.angle_beta   90.00
_cell.angle_gamma   90.00
#
_symmetry.space_group_name_H-M   'P 1'
#
loop_
_entity.id
_entity.type
_entity.pdbx_description
1 polymer ?
#
loop_
_entity_poly.entity_id
_entity_poly.type
_entity_poly.pdbx_seq_one_letter_code
_entity_poly.pdbx_strand_id
1 'polypeptide(L)'
;MTWKVTSQTDPERWLESTGGIDFTADPETSYELADLSQFVYPLTPVGPGVRGVRTPSELFGAAWFLIPSPRVAGEHPPYPDIPNDPDVIY
;
A
#
# COMPACT_ATOMS: atom_id res chain seq x y z
N MET A 1 -7.00 12.80 2.67
CA MET A 1 -7.97 11.67 2.74
C MET A 1 -7.38 10.68 3.72
N THR A 2 -8.06 10.40 4.82
CA THR A 2 -7.51 9.50 5.86
C THR A 2 -8.00 8.09 5.63
N TRP A 3 -7.09 7.12 5.63
CA TRP A 3 -7.40 5.71 5.54
C TRP A 3 -6.54 4.89 6.50
N LYS A 4 -7.07 3.73 6.88
CA LYS A 4 -6.42 2.79 7.78
C LYS A 4 -6.56 1.37 7.24
N VAL A 5 -5.44 0.66 7.15
CA VAL A 5 -5.38 -0.77 6.87
C VAL A 5 -5.12 -1.51 8.18
N THR A 6 -5.91 -2.53 8.45
CA THR A 6 -5.77 -3.41 9.62
C THR A 6 -5.86 -4.86 9.17
N SER A 7 -5.15 -5.76 9.83
CA SER A 7 -5.29 -7.19 9.56
C SER A 7 -6.55 -7.76 10.20
N GLN A 8 -7.22 -8.68 9.49
CA GLN A 8 -8.37 -9.42 10.02
C GLN A 8 -7.96 -10.61 10.88
N THR A 9 -6.74 -11.11 10.71
CA THR A 9 -6.24 -12.34 11.36
C THR A 9 -5.22 -12.06 12.45
N ASP A 10 -4.70 -10.85 12.51
CA ASP A 10 -3.67 -10.38 13.44
C ASP A 10 -3.98 -8.94 13.86
N PRO A 11 -4.57 -8.71 15.04
CA PRO A 11 -4.99 -7.37 15.45
C PRO A 11 -3.82 -6.41 15.74
N GLU A 12 -2.58 -6.91 15.82
CA GLU A 12 -1.41 -6.07 16.07
C GLU A 12 -0.88 -5.41 14.79
N ARG A 13 -1.29 -5.90 13.62
CA ARG A 13 -0.80 -5.45 12.31
C ARG A 13 -1.72 -4.38 11.71
N TRP A 14 -1.22 -3.16 11.58
CA TRP A 14 -1.99 -2.02 11.07
C TRP A 14 -1.10 -0.89 10.51
N LEU A 15 -1.66 -0.11 9.60
CA LEU A 15 -1.08 1.13 9.07
C LEU A 15 -2.18 2.17 8.86
N GLU A 16 -1.90 3.43 9.19
CA GLU A 16 -2.79 4.57 9.01
C GLU A 16 -2.07 5.70 8.27
N SER A 17 -2.74 6.29 7.29
CA SER A 17 -2.21 7.43 6.52
C SER A 17 -3.21 8.58 6.49
N THR A 18 -2.68 9.80 6.47
CA THR A 18 -3.46 11.04 6.35
C THR A 18 -3.69 11.48 4.90
N GLY A 19 -3.22 10.68 3.93
CA GLY A 19 -3.47 10.86 2.49
C GLY A 19 -2.25 11.21 1.65
N GLY A 20 -1.07 11.25 2.26
CA GLY A 20 0.23 11.38 1.59
C GLY A 20 1.00 10.06 1.58
N ILE A 21 2.33 10.16 1.60
CA ILE A 21 3.23 9.03 1.88
C ILE A 21 3.64 8.95 3.36
N ASP A 22 3.20 9.92 4.16
CA ASP A 22 3.36 9.89 5.61
C ASP A 22 2.35 8.91 6.22
N PHE A 23 2.82 8.12 7.19
CA PHE A 23 2.01 7.11 7.86
C PHE A 23 2.42 6.91 9.32
N THR A 24 1.51 6.33 10.10
CA THR A 24 1.79 5.68 11.37
C THR A 24 1.39 4.22 11.26
N ALA A 25 2.14 3.32 11.87
CA ALA A 25 1.87 1.89 11.77
C ALA A 25 2.32 1.15 13.03
N ASP A 26 2.02 -0.14 13.08
CA ASP A 26 2.61 -1.03 14.08
C ASP A 26 4.14 -1.12 13.93
N PRO A 27 4.87 -1.56 14.98
CA PRO A 27 6.33 -1.58 14.96
C PRO A 27 6.94 -2.39 13.83
N GLU A 28 6.34 -3.53 13.46
CA GLU A 28 6.86 -4.39 12.40
C GLU A 28 6.56 -3.79 11.02
N THR A 29 5.37 -3.25 10.78
CA THR A 29 5.06 -2.55 9.52
C THR A 29 5.92 -1.29 9.36
N SER A 30 6.17 -0.57 10.46
CA SER A 30 7.07 0.59 10.48
C SER A 30 8.52 0.18 10.16
N TYR A 31 8.96 -0.98 10.65
CA TYR A 31 10.29 -1.51 10.36
C TYR A 31 10.45 -1.89 8.88
N GLU A 32 9.48 -2.62 8.32
CA GLU A 32 9.49 -3.02 6.90
C GLU A 32 9.45 -1.80 5.96
N LEU A 33 8.75 -0.74 6.35
CA LEU A 33 8.63 0.50 5.58
C LEU A 33 9.63 1.59 6.01
N ALA A 34 10.64 1.26 6.82
CA ALA A 34 11.59 2.24 7.36
C ALA A 34 12.36 2.98 6.26
N ASP A 35 12.66 2.31 5.15
CA ASP A 35 13.20 2.94 3.94
C ASP A 35 12.25 2.72 2.76
N LEU A 36 11.31 3.65 2.62
CA LEU A 36 10.34 3.67 1.51
C LEU A 36 11.01 3.64 0.14
N SER A 37 12.27 4.08 -0.03
CA SER A 37 12.95 4.07 -1.32
C SER A 37 13.46 2.68 -1.73
N GLN A 38 13.73 1.83 -0.75
CA GLN A 38 14.26 0.48 -0.93
C GLN A 38 13.18 -0.60 -0.81
N PHE A 39 12.00 -0.28 -0.29
CA PHE A 39 10.91 -1.23 -0.18
C PHE A 39 10.53 -1.81 -1.55
N VAL A 40 10.38 -3.13 -1.64
CA VAL A 40 9.99 -3.82 -2.86
C VAL A 40 8.83 -4.76 -2.56
N TYR A 41 7.77 -4.65 -3.34
CA TYR A 41 6.64 -5.58 -3.29
C TYR A 41 6.18 -5.95 -4.70
N PRO A 42 5.68 -7.17 -4.90
CA PRO A 42 5.15 -7.59 -6.18
C PRO A 42 3.77 -6.97 -6.43
N LEU A 43 3.52 -6.44 -7.63
CA LEU A 43 2.21 -5.87 -8.00
C LEU A 43 1.13 -6.93 -8.15
N THR A 44 1.53 -8.14 -8.54
CA THR A 44 0.67 -9.32 -8.62
C THR A 44 1.40 -10.49 -7.98
N PRO A 45 0.73 -11.58 -7.56
CA PRO A 45 1.37 -12.66 -6.81
C PRO A 45 2.63 -13.26 -7.44
N VAL A 46 2.77 -13.16 -8.77
CA VAL A 46 3.93 -13.64 -9.55
C VAL A 46 4.51 -12.57 -10.48
N GLY A 47 4.13 -11.31 -10.27
CA GLY A 47 4.45 -10.20 -11.16
C GLY A 47 5.80 -9.54 -10.90
N PRO A 48 6.15 -8.54 -11.72
CA PRO A 48 7.31 -7.69 -11.45
C PRO A 48 7.15 -6.98 -10.10
N GLY A 49 8.28 -6.82 -9.41
CA GLY A 49 8.37 -6.02 -8.20
C GLY A 49 8.34 -4.52 -8.52
N VAL A 50 7.53 -3.77 -7.77
CA VAL A 50 7.65 -2.31 -7.71
C VAL A 50 8.68 -1.97 -6.65
N ARG A 51 9.65 -1.14 -7.03
CA ARG A 51 10.66 -0.63 -6.12
C ARG A 51 10.35 0.80 -5.73
N GLY A 52 10.28 0.99 -4.43
CA GLY A 52 10.06 2.27 -3.79
C GLY A 52 8.57 2.60 -3.68
N VAL A 53 8.26 3.41 -2.66
CA VAL A 53 6.94 4.00 -2.44
C VAL A 53 7.10 5.51 -2.61
N ARG A 54 6.42 6.07 -3.62
CA ARG A 54 6.54 7.48 -4.01
C ARG A 54 5.18 8.18 -4.05
N THR A 55 4.10 7.41 -4.11
CA THR A 55 2.73 7.92 -4.21
C THR A 55 1.86 7.35 -3.09
N PRO A 56 0.75 8.04 -2.72
CA PRO A 56 -0.18 7.53 -1.72
C PRO A 56 -0.79 6.16 -2.07
N SER A 57 -1.00 5.89 -3.37
CA SER A 57 -1.51 4.61 -3.86
C SER A 57 -0.47 3.49 -3.80
N GLU A 58 0.82 3.79 -4.00
CA GLU A 58 1.89 2.82 -3.76
C GLU A 58 2.06 2.51 -2.27
N LEU A 59 1.89 3.50 -1.38
CA LEU A 59 1.90 3.26 0.07
C LEU A 59 0.74 2.35 0.47
N PHE A 60 -0.43 2.56 -0.13
CA PHE A 60 -1.59 1.71 0.05
C PHE A 60 -1.34 0.28 -0.44
N GLY A 61 -0.73 0.11 -1.62
CA GLY A 61 -0.34 -1.19 -2.15
C GLY A 61 0.68 -1.91 -1.25
N ALA A 62 1.67 -1.18 -0.75
CA ALA A 62 2.65 -1.69 0.22
C ALA A 62 1.98 -2.17 1.52
N ALA A 63 1.05 -1.37 2.07
CA ALA A 63 0.27 -1.76 3.24
C ALA A 63 -0.58 -3.02 2.98
N TRP A 64 -1.19 -3.13 1.81
CA TRP A 64 -1.98 -4.29 1.40
C TRP A 64 -1.15 -5.56 1.27
N PHE A 65 0.11 -5.43 0.89
CA PHE A 65 1.03 -6.55 0.77
C PHE A 65 1.58 -6.99 2.13
N LEU A 66 1.95 -6.04 3.00
CA LEU A 66 2.58 -6.33 4.30
C LEU A 66 1.59 -6.81 5.37
N ILE A 67 0.38 -6.28 5.38
CA ILE A 67 -0.60 -6.57 6.41
C ILE A 67 -1.37 -7.83 6.01
N PRO A 68 -1.32 -8.91 6.80
CA PRO A 68 -1.99 -10.17 6.45
C PRO A 68 -3.51 -9.99 6.49
N SER A 69 -4.23 -10.63 5.56
CA SER A 69 -5.69 -10.52 5.45
C SER A 69 -6.17 -9.06 5.61
N PRO A 70 -5.69 -8.12 4.77
CA PRO A 70 -5.85 -6.70 5.00
C PRO A 70 -7.31 -6.28 4.82
N ARG A 71 -7.79 -5.43 5.71
CA ARG A 71 -9.06 -4.73 5.62
C ARG A 71 -8.83 -3.24 5.75
N VAL A 72 -9.54 -2.46 4.94
CA VAL A 72 -9.45 -1.00 4.96
C VAL A 72 -10.68 -0.35 5.56
N ALA A 73 -10.45 0.79 6.22
CA ALA A 73 -11.45 1.76 6.59
C ALA A 73 -11.04 3.16 6.08
N GLY A 74 -12.01 3.99 5.72
CA GLY A 74 -11.78 5.34 5.20
C GLY A 74 -11.77 5.43 3.67
N GLU A 75 -11.33 6.58 3.16
CA GLU A 75 -11.30 6.87 1.72
C GLU A 75 -9.99 6.39 1.10
N HIS A 76 -10.08 5.62 0.02
CA HIS A 76 -8.90 5.17 -0.71
C HIS A 76 -8.13 6.35 -1.30
N PRO A 77 -6.79 6.28 -1.40
CA PRO A 77 -6.02 7.29 -2.10
C PRO A 77 -6.37 7.30 -3.60
N PRO A 78 -6.14 8.42 -4.29
CA PRO A 78 -6.28 8.47 -5.73
C PRO A 78 -5.31 7.47 -6.39
N TYR A 79 -5.85 6.62 -7.25
CA TYR A 79 -5.06 5.73 -8.09
C TYR A 79 -4.50 6.52 -9.28
N PRO A 80 -3.33 6.12 -9.82
CA PRO A 80 -2.85 6.71 -11.06
C PRO A 80 -3.88 6.51 -12.18
N ASP A 81 -4.01 7.51 -13.04
CA ASP A 81 -4.85 7.38 -14.23
C ASP A 81 -4.33 6.22 -15.07
N ILE A 82 -5.17 5.20 -15.27
CA ILE A 82 -4.89 4.15 -16.25
C ILE A 82 -5.07 4.82 -17.62
N PRO A 83 -4.04 4.87 -18.48
CA PRO A 83 -4.21 5.35 -19.84
C PRO A 83 -5.34 4.52 -20.47
N ASN A 84 -6.43 5.16 -20.90
CA ASN A 84 -7.45 4.47 -21.66
C ASN A 84 -6.93 4.35 -23.11
N ASP A 85 -5.99 3.44 -23.33
CA ASP A 85 -5.51 3.09 -24.66
C ASP A 85 -6.52 2.09 -25.26
N PRO A 86 -7.35 2.52 -26.25
CA PRO A 86 -8.39 1.65 -26.81
C PRO A 86 -7.82 0.41 -27.51
N ASP A 87 -6.51 0.37 -27.77
CA ASP A 87 -5.81 -0.77 -28.40
C ASP A 87 -5.19 -1.75 -27.38
N VAL A 88 -5.27 -1.46 -26.08
CA VAL A 88 -4.72 -2.33 -25.02
C VAL A 88 -5.85 -2.89 -24.15
N ILE A 89 -6.09 -4.20 -24.23
CA ILE A 89 -7.00 -4.89 -23.31
C ILE A 89 -6.23 -5.14 -22.00
N TYR A 90 -6.65 -4.46 -20.93
CA TYR A 90 -6.13 -4.60 -19.56
C TYR A 90 -6.65 -5.86 -18.86
#